data_AF-A0A7V4WEY3-F1
#
_entry.id   AF-A0A7V4WEY3-F1
#
_cell.length_a   1.000
_cell.length_b   1.000
_cell.length_c   1.000
_cell.angle_alpha   90.00
_cell.angle_beta   90.00
_cell.angle_gamma   90.00
#
_symmetry.space_group_name_H-M   'P 1'
#
loop_
_entity.id
_entity.type
_entity.pdbx_description
1 polymer ?
#
loop_
_entity_poly.entity_id
_entity_poly.type
_entity_poly.pdbx_seq_one_letter_code
_entity_poly.pdbx_strand_id
1 'polypeptide(L)' 'MYKYLFGPVPSRRLGMSLGVDLVPRKVCSLDCVYCEVGKTTKLTIERKEYILYDRVINELTHYFK' A
#
# COMPACT_ATOMS: atom_id res chain seq x y z
N MET A 1 8.42 -5.82 -12.59
CA MET A 1 7.16 -5.85 -11.81
C MET A 1 7.35 -4.92 -10.64
N TYR A 2 6.43 -3.97 -10.44
CA TYR A 2 6.51 -3.03 -9.32
C TYR A 2 6.17 -3.73 -8.00
N LYS A 3 6.82 -3.32 -6.91
CA LYS A 3 6.59 -3.89 -5.59
C LYS A 3 5.64 -3.06 -4.75
N TYR A 4 5.64 -1.74 -4.94
CA TYR A 4 4.83 -0.80 -4.16
C TYR A 4 3.75 -0.12 -5.00
N LEU A 5 3.80 -0.26 -6.32
CA LEU A 5 2.73 0.17 -7.21
C LEU A 5 1.82 -1.00 -7.61
N PHE A 6 0.52 -0.73 -7.69
CA PHE A 6 -0.46 -1.67 -8.21
C PHE A 6 -1.46 -0.99 -9.14
N GLY A 7 -1.92 -1.74 -10.14
CA GLY A 7 -2.73 -1.20 -11.24
C GLY A 7 -1.92 -1.00 -12.53
N PRO A 8 -2.42 -0.22 -13.48
CA PRO A 8 -3.55 0.70 -13.38
C PRO A 8 -4.91 -0.02 -13.22
N VAL A 9 -5.77 0.49 -12.33
CA VAL A 9 -7.09 -0.07 -12.03
C VAL A 9 -8.16 0.85 -12.61
N PRO A 10 -9.17 0.30 -13.34
CA PRO A 10 -10.31 1.07 -13.80
C PRO A 10 -11.03 1.73 -12.62
N SER A 11 -11.06 3.06 -12.64
CA SER A 11 -11.72 3.86 -11.61
C SER A 11 -13.03 4.37 -12.16
N ARG A 12 -14.14 3.99 -11.54
CA ARG A 12 -15.47 4.49 -11.92
C ARG A 12 -15.58 6.02 -11.80
N ARG A 13 -14.78 6.65 -10.93
CA ARG A 13 -14.78 8.10 -10.69
C ARG A 13 -13.76 8.87 -11.53
N LEU A 14 -12.59 8.29 -11.78
CA LEU A 14 -11.43 8.98 -12.38
C LEU A 14 -11.00 8.37 -13.73
N GLY A 15 -11.73 7.39 -14.24
CA GLY A 15 -11.36 6.59 -15.41
C GLY A 15 -10.29 5.56 -15.08
N MET A 16 -9.13 6.01 -14.62
CA MET A 16 -7.99 5.17 -14.29
C MET A 16 -7.33 5.62 -12.98
N SER A 17 -6.81 4.68 -12.20
CA SER A 17 -6.09 4.98 -10.97
C SER A 17 -4.88 4.07 -10.82
N LEU A 18 -3.76 4.64 -10.39
CA LEU A 18 -2.57 3.91 -9.99
C LEU A 18 -2.53 3.90 -8.46
N GLY A 19 -2.46 2.71 -7.88
CA GLY A 19 -2.39 2.52 -6.44
C GLY A 19 -0.95 2.49 -5.94
N VAL A 20 -0.76 2.96 -4.70
CA VAL A 20 0.51 2.89 -3.97
C VAL A 20 0.26 2.19 -2.63
N ASP A 21 0.96 1.08 -2.39
CA ASP A 21 0.89 0.34 -1.13
C ASP A 21 2.10 0.67 -0.25
N LEU A 22 1.83 1.37 0.84
CA LEU A 22 2.83 1.82 1.82
C LEU A 22 2.80 1.00 3.11
N VAL A 23 1.87 0.04 3.25
CA VAL A 23 1.63 -0.64 4.53
C VAL A 23 2.02 -2.12 4.42
N PRO A 24 3.00 -2.59 5.21
CA PRO A 24 3.35 -3.99 5.24
C PRO A 24 2.15 -4.82 5.67
N ARG A 25 2.09 -6.05 5.17
CA ARG A 25 0.97 -6.95 5.42
C ARG A 25 0.65 -7.06 6.92
N LYS A 26 -0.61 -6.74 7.26
CA LYS A 26 -1.20 -6.91 8.60
C LYS A 26 -0.54 -6.10 9.73
N VAL A 27 0.12 -4.98 9.39
CA VAL A 27 0.39 -3.90 10.34
C VAL A 27 -0.86 -3.01 10.42
N CYS A 28 -1.50 -2.94 11.58
CA CYS A 28 -2.76 -2.22 11.74
C CYS A 28 -2.90 -1.67 13.16
N SER A 29 -3.72 -0.63 13.33
CA SER A 29 -4.14 -0.12 14.65
C SER A 29 -5.26 -0.96 15.28
N LEU A 30 -5.77 -1.97 14.58
CA LEU A 30 -6.88 -2.81 14.98
C LEU A 30 -6.53 -4.32 14.89
N ASP A 31 -7.17 -5.13 15.73
CA ASP A 31 -7.08 -6.59 15.73
C ASP A 31 -8.47 -7.24 15.63
N CYS A 32 -9.15 -6.95 14.52
CA CYS A 32 -10.52 -7.41 14.29
C CYS A 32 -10.58 -8.93 14.06
N VAL A 33 -11.46 -9.62 14.78
CA VAL A 33 -11.67 -11.08 14.64
C VAL A 33 -12.19 -11.49 13.25
N TYR A 34 -12.80 -10.55 12.53
CA TYR A 34 -13.42 -10.73 11.22
C TYR A 34 -12.59 -10.15 10.07
N CYS A 35 -11.29 -9.87 10.27
CA CYS A 35 -10.48 -9.27 9.23
C CYS A 35 -10.23 -10.24 8.07
N GLU A 36 -10.78 -9.94 6.88
CA GLU A 36 -10.63 -10.74 5.65
C GLU A 36 -9.17 -10.89 5.20
N VAL A 37 -8.30 -9.93 5.56
CA VAL A 37 -6.87 -9.94 5.24
C VAL A 37 -6.08 -10.95 6.12
N GLY A 38 -6.68 -11.43 7.21
CA GLY A 38 -6.10 -12.40 8.17
C GLY A 38 -5.80 -11.83 9.56
N LYS A 39 -5.07 -12.57 10.40
CA LYS A 39 -4.71 -12.18 11.78
C LYS A 39 -3.67 -11.05 11.81
N THR A 40 -3.82 -10.06 12.70
CA THR A 40 -2.87 -8.93 12.82
C THR A 40 -1.50 -9.42 13.26
N THR A 41 -0.46 -9.00 12.52
CA THR A 41 0.95 -9.37 12.78
C THR A 41 1.63 -8.33 13.65
N LYS A 42 1.22 -7.06 13.53
CA LYS A 42 1.72 -5.95 14.32
C LYS A 42 0.59 -4.98 14.65
N LEU A 43 0.11 -5.02 15.88
CA LEU A 43 -0.85 -4.07 16.42
C LEU A 43 -0.11 -2.81 16.89
N THR A 44 -0.32 -1.69 16.21
CA THR A 44 0.36 -0.44 16.57
C THR A 44 -0.41 0.79 16.09
N ILE A 45 -0.32 1.86 16.88
CA ILE A 45 -0.80 3.21 16.52
C ILE A 45 0.36 4.16 16.19
N GLU A 46 1.60 3.67 16.25
CA GLU A 46 2.79 4.48 16.05
C GLU A 46 2.97 4.78 14.56
N ARG A 47 3.07 6.07 14.23
CA ARG A 47 3.34 6.51 12.85
C ARG A 47 4.81 6.24 12.52
N LYS A 48 5.05 5.48 11.45
CA LYS A 48 6.39 5.15 10.95
C LYS A 48 6.43 5.21 9.44
N GLU A 49 7.64 5.43 8.92
CA GLU A 49 7.95 5.11 7.54
C GLU A 49 8.12 3.59 7.43
N TYR A 50 7.12 2.90 6.89
CA TYR A 50 7.18 1.45 6.72
C TYR A 50 7.89 1.04 5.43
N ILE A 51 7.74 1.86 4.39
CA ILE A 51 8.41 1.72 3.10
C ILE A 51 9.15 3.04 2.85
N LEU A 52 10.44 2.95 2.53
CA LEU A 52 11.28 4.12 2.27
C LEU A 52 10.77 4.89 1.05
N TYR A 53 10.66 6.22 1.21
CA TYR A 53 10.26 7.15 0.15
C TYR A 53 10.98 6.89 -1.18
N ASP A 54 12.30 6.73 -1.13
CA ASP A 54 13.15 6.55 -2.31
C ASP A 54 12.75 5.32 -3.14
N ARG A 55 12.24 4.26 -2.49
CA ARG A 55 11.79 3.06 -3.22
C ARG A 55 10.53 3.35 -4.01
N VAL A 56 9.61 4.12 -3.45
CA VAL A 56 8.33 4.44 -4.07
C VAL A 56 8.53 5.45 -5.20
N ILE A 57 9.32 6.50 -4.99
CA ILE A 57 9.55 7.54 -6.00
C ILE A 57 10.30 6.99 -7.22
N ASN A 58 11.23 6.05 -7.03
CA ASN A 58 11.92 5.39 -8.12
C ASN A 58 10.96 4.56 -8.98
N GLU A 59 10.03 3.83 -8.36
CA GLU A 59 8.99 3.10 -9.10
C GLU A 59 8.03 4.05 -9.84
N LEU A 60 7.58 5.13 -9.20
CA LEU A 60 6.68 6.11 -9.81
C LEU A 60 7.34 6.82 -11.01
N THR A 61 8.60 7.25 -10.84
CA THR A 61 9.34 7.92 -11.90
C THR A 61 9.57 6.99 -13.09
N HIS A 62 9.84 5.70 -12.83
CA HIS A 62 9.94 4.71 -13.90
C HIS A 62 8.59 4.45 -14.58
N TYR A 63 7.47 4.48 -13.85
CA TYR A 63 6.14 4.26 -14.42
C TYR A 63 5.67 5.39 -15.33
N PHE A 64 5.99 6.64 -15.02
CA PHE A 64 5.55 7.82 -15.77
C PHE A 64 6.54 8.30 -16.84
N LYS A 65 7.67 7.62 -17.00
CA LYS A 65 8.53 7.79 -18.17
C LYS A 65 7.93 7.11 -19.38
#